data_AF-Q30PV7-F1
#
_entry.id   AF-Q30PV7-F1
#
_cell.length_a   1.000
_cell.length_b   1.000
_cell.length_c   1.000
_cell.angle_alpha   90.00
_cell.angle_beta   90.00
_cell.angle_gamma   90.00
#
_symmetry.space_group_name_H-M   'P 1'
#
loop_
_entity.id
_entity.type
_entity.pdbx_description
1 polymer ?
#
loop_
_entity_poly.entity_id
_entity_poly.type
_entity_poly.pdbx_seq_one_letter_code
_entity_poly.pdbx_strand_id
1 'polypeptide(L)' 'MHNFFKSLKKELVRKQIFLTREVAASKIFEYIEMFYNSKRRHSYLGHISPNEFENMSLLLSFGVRNLCLPLFFKK' A
#
# COMPACT_ATOMS: atom_id res chain seq x y z
N MET A 1 13.60 -8.82 2.22
CA MET A 1 12.61 -8.75 1.12
C MET A 1 11.21 -8.69 1.74
N HIS A 2 10.45 -7.60 1.51
CA HIS A 2 9.12 -7.41 2.10
C HIS A 2 8.05 -7.86 1.09
N ASN A 3 7.28 -8.90 1.41
CA ASN A 3 6.19 -9.37 0.55
C ASN A 3 4.86 -8.76 1.02
N PHE A 4 4.17 -8.06 0.11
CA PHE A 4 2.86 -7.46 0.35
C PHE A 4 1.85 -8.47 0.91
N PHE A 5 1.65 -9.61 0.23
CA PHE A 5 0.66 -10.62 0.63
C PHE A 5 0.98 -11.27 1.97
N LYS A 6 2.27 -11.45 2.28
CA LYS A 6 2.69 -11.96 3.60
C LYS A 6 2.26 -11.00 4.71
N SER A 7 2.40 -9.70 4.47
CA SER A 7 2.06 -8.64 5.42
C SER A 7 0.56 -8.46 5.55
N LEU A 8 -0.16 -8.36 4.43
CA LEU A 8 -1.62 -8.29 4.39
C LEU A 8 -2.25 -9.45 5.18
N LYS A 9 -1.77 -10.68 4.96
CA LYS A 9 -2.28 -11.84 5.69
C LYS A 9 -1.98 -11.76 7.19
N LYS A 10 -0.76 -11.35 7.57
CA LYS A 10 -0.33 -11.28 8.98
C LYS A 10 -1.04 -10.18 9.75
N GLU A 11 -1.20 -9.01 9.14
CA GLU A 11 -1.62 -7.79 9.83
C GLU A 11 -3.11 -7.54 9.76
N LEU A 12 -3.77 -7.97 8.68
CA LEU A 12 -5.19 -7.79 8.45
C LEU A 12 -5.94 -9.12 8.54
N VAL A 13 -5.66 -10.06 7.64
CA VAL A 13 -6.51 -11.26 7.45
C VAL A 13 -6.52 -12.19 8.66
N ARG A 14 -5.37 -12.40 9.32
CA ARG A 14 -5.29 -13.29 10.50
C ARG A 14 -5.83 -12.68 11.78
N LYS A 15 -6.12 -11.37 11.81
CA LYS A 15 -6.55 -10.67 13.03
C LYS A 15 -8.05 -10.50 13.16
N GLN A 16 -8.81 -10.75 12.09
CA GLN A 16 -10.25 -10.55 12.06
C GLN A 16 -10.93 -11.53 11.11
N ILE A 17 -12.21 -11.78 11.37
CA ILE A 17 -13.09 -12.55 10.48
C ILE A 17 -13.96 -11.57 9.71
N PHE A 18 -14.07 -11.75 8.41
CA PHE A 18 -14.93 -10.92 7.56
C PHE A 18 -16.27 -11.62 7.34
N LEU A 19 -17.36 -10.92 7.64
CA LEU A 19 -18.72 -11.45 7.49
C LEU A 19 -19.15 -11.52 6.01
N THR A 20 -18.73 -10.53 5.22
CA THR A 20 -19.04 -10.47 3.78
C THR A 20 -17.83 -10.08 2.96
N ARG A 21 -17.91 -10.32 1.65
CA ARG A 21 -16.85 -9.98 0.70
C ARG A 21 -16.67 -8.46 0.58
N GLU A 22 -17.75 -7.70 0.66
CA GLU A 22 -17.75 -6.24 0.56
C GLU A 22 -17.01 -5.62 1.75
N VAL A 23 -17.26 -6.13 2.96
CA VAL A 23 -16.54 -5.71 4.18
C VAL A 23 -15.06 -6.04 4.07
N ALA A 24 -14.71 -7.24 3.58
CA ALA A 24 -13.32 -7.61 3.35
C ALA A 24 -12.64 -6.69 2.33
N ALA A 25 -13.31 -6.37 1.22
CA ALA A 25 -12.78 -5.50 0.18
C ALA A 25 -12.53 -4.08 0.71
N SER A 26 -13.49 -3.51 1.45
CA SER A 26 -13.35 -2.19 2.08
C SER A 26 -12.17 -2.16 3.06
N LYS A 27 -12.02 -3.19 3.90
CA LYS A 27 -10.90 -3.28 4.86
C LYS A 27 -9.55 -3.46 4.19
N ILE A 28 -9.50 -4.22 3.09
CA ILE A 28 -8.27 -4.36 2.28
C ILE A 28 -7.91 -3.02 1.64
N PHE A 29 -8.88 -2.30 1.09
CA PHE A 29 -8.66 -0.97 0.50
C PHE A 29 -8.12 0.02 1.54
N GLU A 30 -8.79 0.10 2.70
CA GLU A 30 -8.36 0.94 3.83
C GLU A 30 -6.92 0.62 4.26
N TYR A 31 -6.60 -0.68 4.38
CA TYR A 31 -5.26 -1.13 4.72
C TYR A 31 -4.21 -0.74 3.67
N ILE A 32 -4.54 -0.83 2.38
CA ILE A 32 -3.62 -0.47 1.29
C ILE A 32 -3.34 1.03 1.33
N GLU A 33 -4.38 1.87 1.35
CA GLU A 33 -4.23 3.33 1.25
C GLU A 33 -3.73 3.96 2.55
N MET A 34 -4.39 3.67 3.67
CA MET A 34 -4.17 4.38 4.94
C MET A 34 -3.03 3.82 5.79
N PHE A 35 -2.53 2.63 5.44
CA PHE A 35 -1.44 2.00 6.19
C PHE A 35 -0.27 1.59 5.29
N TYR A 36 -0.51 0.77 4.27
CA TYR A 36 0.58 0.23 3.46
C TYR A 36 1.26 1.32 2.65
N ASN A 37 0.55 2.00 1.76
CA ASN A 37 1.11 2.99 0.86
C ASN A 37 1.58 4.25 1.61
N SER A 38 0.87 4.66 2.65
CA SER A 38 1.16 5.90 3.38
C SER A 38 2.22 5.76 4.49
N LYS A 39 2.24 4.66 5.24
CA LYS A 39 3.06 4.55 6.47
C LYS A 39 4.13 3.47 6.41
N ARG A 40 3.97 2.43 5.59
CA ARG A 40 4.90 1.30 5.60
C ARG A 40 6.22 1.68 4.96
N ARG A 41 7.30 1.61 5.73
CA ARG A 41 8.66 1.86 5.24
C ARG A 41 9.26 0.62 4.59
N HIS A 42 9.91 0.81 3.45
CA HIS A 42 10.59 -0.25 2.72
C HIS A 42 12.10 0.01 2.66
N SER A 43 12.93 -0.94 3.09
CA SER A 43 14.38 -0.80 3.04
C SER A 43 14.90 -0.61 1.60
N TYR A 44 14.25 -1.24 0.62
CA TYR A 44 14.55 -1.07 -0.80
C TYR A 44 14.26 0.36 -1.31
N LEU A 45 13.32 1.07 -0.70
CA LEU A 45 12.99 2.46 -1.05
C LEU A 45 13.84 3.47 -0.24
N GLY A 46 14.84 3.03 0.52
CA GLY A 46 15.59 3.93 1.41
C GLY A 46 14.85 4.25 2.70
N HIS A 47 14.05 3.31 3.21
CA HIS A 47 13.29 3.43 4.46
C HIS A 47 12.17 4.48 4.46
N ILE A 48 11.65 4.84 3.29
CA ILE A 48 10.46 5.69 3.14
C ILE A 48 9.25 4.86 2.70
N SER A 49 8.06 5.46 2.77
CA SER A 49 6.83 4.83 2.30
C SER A 49 6.68 4.90 0.78
N PRO A 50 5.87 4.02 0.17
CA PRO A 50 5.55 4.12 -1.26
C PRO A 50 5.03 5.50 -1.67
N ASN A 51 4.14 6.11 -0.88
CA ASN A 51 3.64 7.46 -1.16
C ASN A 51 4.74 8.52 -1.05
N GLU A 52 5.63 8.42 -0.08
CA GLU A 52 6.77 9.34 0.04
C GLU A 52 7.72 9.21 -1.15
N PHE A 53 7.98 7.98 -1.59
CA PHE A 53 8.79 7.70 -2.77
C PHE A 53 8.14 8.25 -4.05
N GLU A 54 6.83 8.02 -4.24
CA GLU A 54 6.08 8.57 -5.37
C GLU A 54 6.06 10.09 -5.35
N ASN A 55 5.82 10.73 -4.19
CA ASN A 55 5.87 12.19 -4.06
C ASN A 55 7.25 12.75 -4.39
N MET A 56 8.33 12.11 -3.93
CA MET A 56 9.69 12.51 -4.25
C MET A 56 10.00 12.35 -5.76
N SER A 57 9.46 11.30 -6.39
CA SER A 57 9.57 11.09 -7.83
C SER A 57 8.69 12.05 -8.64
N LEU A 58 7.48 12.38 -8.18
CA LEU A 58 6.53 13.29 -8.83
C LEU A 58 7.00 14.75 -8.77
N LEU A 59 7.73 15.13 -7.73
CA LEU A 59 8.40 16.44 -7.66
C LEU A 59 9.47 16.63 -8.76
N LEU A 60 9.94 15.54 -9.39
CA LEU A 60 10.85 15.60 -10.55
C LEU A 60 10.12 15.59 -11.90
N SER A 61 8.84 15.25 -11.95
CA SER A 61 8.04 15.15 -13.18
C SER A 61 6.69 15.84 -12.98
N PHE A 62 6.64 17.16 -13.22
CA PHE A 62 5.42 17.95 -13.07
C PHE A 62 4.20 17.30 -13.75
N GLY A 63 3.18 16.99 -12.93
CA GLY A 63 1.78 17.11 -13.30
C GLY A 63 1.12 15.94 -14.03
N VAL A 64 0.83 14.83 -13.32
CA VAL A 64 -0.39 14.06 -13.61
C VAL A 64 -0.98 13.52 -12.31
N ARG A 65 -2.13 14.10 -11.90
CA ARG A 65 -3.04 13.48 -10.94
C ARG A 65 -3.72 12.31 -11.65
N ASN A 66 -3.11 11.13 -11.58
CA ASN A 66 -3.80 9.89 -11.88
C ASN A 66 -3.85 9.05 -10.61
N LEU A 67 -5.07 8.65 -10.27
CA LEU A 67 -5.36 7.82 -9.13
C LEU A 67 -4.42 6.62 -9.07
N CYS A 68 -3.74 6.52 -7.93
CA CYS A 68 -3.58 5.29 -7.17
C CYS A 68 -3.52 4.01 -8.02
N LEU A 69 -2.35 3.73 -8.56
CA LEU A 69 -1.93 2.37 -8.84
C LEU A 69 -0.57 2.20 -8.18
N PRO A 70 -0.50 1.46 -7.06
CA PRO A 70 0.73 1.35 -6.29
C PRO A 70 1.80 0.76 -7.20
N LEU A 71 2.97 1.39 -7.22
CA LEU A 71 4.21 0.86 -7.80
C LEU A 71 4.56 -0.58 -7.37
N PHE A 72 3.82 -1.18 -6.43
CA PHE A 72 4.00 -2.52 -5.90
C PHE A 72 3.07 -3.61 -6.44
N PHE A 73 2.05 -3.30 -7.27
CA PHE A 73 1.15 -4.31 -7.86
C PHE A 73 1.54 -4.77 -9.28
N LYS A 74 2.61 -4.23 -9.87
CA LYS A 74 3.07 -4.60 -11.22
C LYS A 74 4.09 -5.75 -11.23
N LYS A 75 3.83 -6.86 -10.53
CA LYS A 75 4.59 -8.09 -10.72
C LYS A 75 3.71 -9.31 -10.68
#